data_AF-A0A9W9CN57-F1
#
_entry.id   AF-A0A9W9CN57-F1
#
_cell.length_a   1.000
_cell.length_b   1.000
_cell.length_c   1.000
_cell.angle_alpha   90.00
_cell.angle_beta   90.00
_cell.angle_gamma   90.00
#
_symmetry.space_group_name_H-M   'P 1'
#
loop_
_entity.id
_entity.type
_entity.pdbx_description
1 polymer ?
#
loop_
_entity_poly.entity_id
_entity_poly.type
_entity_poly.pdbx_seq_one_letter_code
_entity_poly.pdbx_strand_id
1 'polypeptide(L)'
;MTGGIGKQRLTAFYTHHFIFSNPPDTALSLVSRTVGIDRVIDEFVFSLTHTTHIPWLLPGIPPTNKELAIPFTSIVAMRGDRLCHEHISWDQATVLKQLGLLPEYVEFPFEIEGRGRRRGQVRGSVAGCGRGGEQEVGG
;
A
#
# COMPACT_ATOMS: atom_id res chain seq x y z
N MET A 1 -0.26 -34.82 9.48
CA MET A 1 -0.78 -34.56 8.11
C MET A 1 -2.19 -33.98 8.23
N THR A 2 -2.31 -32.66 8.12
CA THR A 2 -3.60 -31.94 7.93
C THR A 2 -3.24 -30.60 7.28
N GLY A 3 -3.55 -30.49 5.98
CA GLY A 3 -3.07 -29.45 5.07
C GLY A 3 -3.74 -28.09 5.26
N GLY A 4 -3.31 -27.35 6.29
CA GLY A 4 -3.61 -25.92 6.46
C GLY A 4 -2.33 -25.08 6.38
N ILE A 5 -1.61 -25.14 5.26
CA ILE A 5 -0.36 -24.38 5.04
C ILE A 5 -0.69 -22.96 4.57
N GLY A 6 -0.13 -21.97 5.27
CA GLY A 6 0.13 -20.62 4.74
C GLY A 6 -1.06 -19.66 4.69
N LYS A 7 -2.14 -19.97 3.95
CA LYS A 7 -3.10 -18.93 3.54
C LYS A 7 -3.90 -18.30 4.68
N GLN A 8 -4.59 -19.11 5.49
CA GLN A 8 -5.50 -18.60 6.54
C GLN A 8 -4.73 -17.97 7.70
N ARG A 9 -3.56 -18.52 8.05
CA ARG A 9 -2.74 -18.04 9.16
C ARG A 9 -2.02 -16.74 8.84
N LEU A 10 -1.55 -16.55 7.60
CA LEU A 10 -0.98 -15.27 7.14
C LEU A 10 -2.06 -14.19 6.98
N THR A 11 -3.20 -14.50 6.36
CA THR A 11 -4.30 -13.52 6.26
C THR A 11 -4.78 -13.09 7.65
N ALA A 12 -4.97 -14.02 8.58
CA ALA A 12 -5.30 -13.69 9.98
C ALA A 12 -4.17 -12.92 10.68
N PHE A 13 -2.90 -13.19 10.38
CA PHE A 13 -1.77 -12.46 10.92
C PHE A 13 -1.81 -10.98 10.52
N TYR A 14 -2.01 -10.64 9.25
CA TYR A 14 -2.17 -9.23 8.83
C TYR A 14 -3.42 -8.58 9.40
N THR A 15 -4.55 -9.31 9.40
CA THR A 15 -5.78 -8.79 9.98
C THR A 15 -5.54 -8.41 11.43
N HIS A 16 -4.77 -9.19 12.21
CA HIS A 16 -4.61 -9.01 13.66
C HIS A 16 -3.34 -8.27 14.14
N HIS A 17 -2.30 -8.15 13.32
CA HIS A 17 -1.03 -7.52 13.75
C HIS A 17 -1.04 -5.99 13.61
N PHE A 18 -1.83 -5.43 12.68
CA PHE A 18 -1.91 -3.97 12.43
C PHE A 18 -3.07 -3.26 13.19
N ILE A 19 -3.78 -3.95 14.07
CA ILE A 19 -5.13 -3.53 14.51
C ILE A 19 -5.19 -2.32 15.44
N PHE A 20 -4.19 -2.04 16.27
CA PHE A 20 -4.46 -1.17 17.43
C PHE A 20 -4.82 0.28 17.10
N SER A 21 -4.64 0.76 15.86
CA SER A 21 -4.98 2.14 15.47
C SER A 21 -5.60 2.28 14.08
N ASN A 22 -6.13 1.20 13.51
CA ASN A 22 -6.72 1.26 12.18
C ASN A 22 -8.20 1.69 12.22
N PRO A 23 -8.67 2.47 11.24
CA PRO A 23 -10.09 2.73 11.03
C PRO A 23 -10.92 1.45 10.94
N PRO A 24 -12.20 1.46 11.35
CA PRO A 24 -13.05 0.28 11.36
C PRO A 24 -13.37 -0.28 9.97
N ASP A 25 -13.24 0.54 8.91
CA ASP A 25 -13.48 0.16 7.52
C ASP A 25 -12.22 -0.34 6.80
N THR A 26 -11.13 -0.55 7.53
CA THR A 26 -9.86 -1.03 6.97
C THR A 26 -10.02 -2.39 6.31
N ALA A 27 -9.57 -2.51 5.05
CA ALA A 27 -9.65 -3.71 4.25
C ALA A 27 -8.33 -4.00 3.51
N LEU A 28 -8.08 -5.29 3.25
CA LEU A 28 -6.92 -5.81 2.52
C LEU A 28 -7.39 -6.61 1.31
N SER A 29 -7.08 -6.13 0.11
CA SER A 29 -7.41 -6.78 -1.16
C SER A 29 -6.15 -7.35 -1.80
N LEU A 30 -5.97 -8.68 -1.71
CA LEU A 30 -4.81 -9.36 -2.32
C LEU A 30 -4.83 -9.19 -3.84
N VAL A 31 -3.73 -8.69 -4.39
CA VAL A 31 -3.50 -8.55 -5.84
C VAL A 31 -2.72 -9.76 -6.36
N SER A 32 -1.61 -10.10 -5.71
CA SER A 32 -0.75 -11.20 -6.12
C SER A 32 -0.15 -11.89 -4.89
N ARG A 33 0.23 -13.16 -5.06
CA ARG A 33 1.01 -13.91 -4.07
C ARG A 33 2.03 -14.80 -4.77
N THR A 34 3.29 -14.65 -4.38
CA THR A 34 4.38 -15.56 -4.75
C THR A 34 4.83 -16.36 -3.55
N VAL A 35 4.86 -17.68 -3.67
CA VAL A 35 5.29 -18.59 -2.59
C VAL A 35 6.59 -19.27 -3.01
N GLY A 36 7.67 -18.95 -2.29
CA GLY A 36 8.96 -19.64 -2.35
C GLY A 36 9.08 -20.71 -1.26
N ILE A 37 10.25 -21.35 -1.21
CA ILE A 37 10.56 -22.42 -0.24
C ILE A 37 10.53 -21.89 1.20
N ASP A 38 11.03 -20.68 1.41
CA ASP A 38 11.21 -20.05 2.72
C ASP A 38 10.58 -18.65 2.80
N ARG A 39 9.84 -18.20 1.78
CA ARG A 39 9.27 -16.86 1.72
C ARG A 39 7.90 -16.82 1.06
N VAL A 40 7.04 -15.95 1.55
CA VAL A 40 5.80 -15.55 0.88
C VAL A 40 5.87 -14.06 0.59
N ILE A 41 5.64 -13.69 -0.67
CA ILE A 41 5.55 -12.30 -1.11
C ILE A 41 4.08 -12.03 -1.46
N ASP A 42 3.46 -11.11 -0.76
CA ASP A 42 2.10 -10.67 -1.02
C ASP A 42 2.10 -9.23 -1.53
N GLU A 43 1.41 -9.01 -2.65
CA GLU A 43 1.04 -7.67 -3.10
C GLU A 43 -0.45 -7.49 -2.83
N PHE A 44 -0.83 -6.39 -2.18
CA PHE A 44 -2.23 -6.12 -1.86
C PHE A 44 -2.52 -4.62 -1.86
N VAL A 45 -3.80 -4.27 -2.03
CA VAL A 45 -4.31 -2.92 -1.81
C VAL A 45 -4.85 -2.82 -0.39
N PHE A 46 -4.31 -1.89 0.38
CA PHE A 46 -4.78 -1.51 1.70
C PHE A 46 -5.73 -0.32 1.57
N SER A 47 -7.00 -0.52 1.92
CA SER A 47 -8.05 0.48 1.80
C SER A 47 -8.61 0.87 3.16
N LEU A 48 -8.86 2.17 3.37
CA LEU A 48 -9.47 2.70 4.59
C LEU A 48 -10.03 4.11 4.37
N THR A 49 -10.85 4.59 5.29
CA THR A 49 -11.17 6.02 5.43
C THR A 49 -10.38 6.58 6.62
N HIS A 50 -9.58 7.64 6.39
CA HIS A 50 -8.70 8.21 7.43
C HIS A 50 -9.48 9.00 8.51
N THR A 51 -10.21 8.25 9.34
CA THR A 51 -11.12 8.73 10.40
C THR A 51 -10.49 8.79 11.79
N THR A 52 -9.35 8.13 11.98
CA THR A 52 -8.58 8.12 13.24
C THR A 52 -7.09 8.34 12.95
N HIS A 53 -6.31 8.65 13.98
CA HIS A 53 -4.85 8.73 13.87
C HIS A 53 -4.25 7.36 13.57
N ILE A 54 -3.38 7.29 12.56
CA ILE A 54 -2.69 6.06 12.16
C ILE A 54 -1.17 6.29 12.22
N PRO A 55 -0.53 6.30 13.42
CA PRO A 55 0.86 6.75 13.56
C PRO A 55 1.89 5.97 12.74
N TRP A 56 1.61 4.70 12.45
CA TRP A 56 2.49 3.83 11.68
C TRP A 56 2.45 4.12 10.17
N LEU A 57 1.34 4.64 9.64
CA LEU A 57 1.15 4.97 8.22
C LEU A 57 1.30 6.47 7.95
N LEU A 58 0.81 7.28 8.88
CA LEU A 58 0.59 8.72 8.77
C LEU A 58 1.09 9.43 10.04
N PRO A 59 2.40 9.33 10.36
CA PRO A 59 2.95 9.94 11.56
C PRO A 59 2.74 11.45 11.56
N GLY A 60 2.07 11.96 12.60
CA GLY A 60 1.81 13.39 12.79
C GLY A 60 0.69 13.99 11.92
N ILE A 61 0.01 13.19 11.10
CA ILE A 61 -1.10 13.68 10.27
C ILE A 61 -2.44 13.39 10.99
N PRO A 62 -3.28 14.41 11.24
CA PRO A 62 -4.59 14.22 11.86
C PRO A 62 -5.61 13.60 10.89
N PRO A 63 -6.70 13.00 11.39
CA PRO A 63 -7.77 12.45 10.55
C PRO A 63 -8.24 13.43 9.48
N THR A 64 -8.25 13.00 8.23
CA THR A 64 -8.62 13.82 7.07
C THR A 64 -9.99 13.47 6.49
N ASN A 65 -10.59 12.35 6.93
CA ASN A 65 -11.82 11.77 6.38
C ASN A 65 -11.76 11.49 4.88
N LYS A 66 -10.56 11.31 4.32
CA LYS A 66 -10.37 10.91 2.93
C LYS A 66 -10.21 9.41 2.83
N GLU A 67 -10.78 8.84 1.77
CA GLU A 67 -10.56 7.46 1.40
C GLU A 67 -9.13 7.27 0.88
N LEU A 68 -8.52 6.18 1.30
CA LEU A 68 -7.21 5.74 0.85
C LEU A 68 -7.32 4.36 0.21
N ALA A 69 -6.59 4.17 -0.87
CA ALA A 69 -6.33 2.89 -1.51
C ALA A 69 -4.84 2.85 -1.85
N ILE A 70 -4.08 2.03 -1.12
CA ILE A 70 -2.63 2.12 -1.10
C ILE A 70 -2.05 0.77 -1.51
N PRO A 71 -1.14 0.73 -2.50
CA PRO A 71 -0.46 -0.51 -2.84
C PRO A 71 0.60 -0.83 -1.77
N PHE A 72 0.57 -2.07 -1.31
CA PHE A 72 1.50 -2.64 -0.35
C PHE A 72 2.18 -3.87 -0.94
N THR A 73 3.42 -4.09 -0.51
CA THR A 73 4.15 -5.34 -0.71
C THR A 73 4.64 -5.82 0.63
N SER A 74 4.33 -7.06 0.98
CA SER A 74 4.88 -7.72 2.15
C SER A 74 5.70 -8.93 1.77
N ILE A 75 6.85 -9.08 2.41
CA ILE A 75 7.76 -10.21 2.25
C ILE A 75 7.92 -10.85 3.62
N VAL A 76 7.33 -12.04 3.76
CA VAL A 76 7.40 -12.83 5.00
C VAL A 76 8.36 -13.98 4.81
N ALA A 77 9.47 -13.97 5.55
CA ALA A 77 10.39 -15.08 5.64
C ALA A 77 9.92 -16.08 6.71
N MET A 78 9.91 -17.36 6.34
CA MET A 78 9.55 -18.49 7.19
C MET A 78 10.73 -19.46 7.32
N ARG A 79 10.95 -20.02 8.52
CA ARG A 79 11.88 -21.12 8.76
C ARG A 79 11.10 -22.28 9.36
N GLY A 80 10.97 -23.36 8.60
CA GLY A 80 10.10 -24.48 8.96
C GLY A 80 8.64 -24.00 9.05
N ASP A 81 8.06 -24.08 10.24
CA ASP A 81 6.68 -23.66 10.55
C ASP A 81 6.59 -22.29 11.23
N ARG A 82 7.71 -21.57 11.42
CA ARG A 82 7.77 -20.28 12.14
C ARG A 82 8.04 -19.11 11.22
N LEU A 83 7.30 -18.02 11.47
CA LEU A 83 7.58 -16.69 10.92
C LEU A 83 8.88 -16.16 11.54
N CYS A 84 9.83 -15.77 10.69
CA CYS A 84 11.16 -15.30 11.13
C CYS A 84 11.33 -13.80 10.99
N HIS A 85 10.92 -13.23 9.86
CA HIS A 85 11.05 -11.80 9.60
C HIS A 85 10.01 -11.37 8.57
N GLU A 86 9.45 -10.18 8.74
CA GLU A 86 8.52 -9.56 7.83
C GLU A 86 9.08 -8.19 7.41
N HIS A 87 9.06 -7.93 6.11
CA HIS A 87 9.33 -6.62 5.53
C HIS A 87 8.11 -6.15 4.76
N ILE A 88 7.59 -4.98 5.13
CA ILE A 88 6.46 -4.36 4.46
C ILE A 88 6.89 -3.02 3.89
N SER A 89 6.52 -2.80 2.63
CA SER A 89 6.69 -1.53 1.94
C SER A 89 5.36 -1.08 1.34
N TRP A 90 5.15 0.22 1.25
CA TRP A 90 3.98 0.81 0.62
C TRP A 90 4.34 2.10 -0.11
N ASP A 91 3.46 2.54 -1.01
CA ASP A 91 3.64 3.79 -1.75
C ASP A 91 3.16 5.02 -0.95
N GLN A 92 4.10 5.68 -0.27
CA GLN A 92 3.81 6.89 0.51
C GLN A 92 3.43 8.09 -0.38
N ALA A 93 3.85 8.15 -1.64
CA ALA A 93 3.46 9.23 -2.54
C ALA A 93 1.98 9.11 -2.91
N THR A 94 1.50 7.88 -3.16
CA THR A 94 0.06 7.59 -3.34
C THR A 94 -0.73 8.05 -2.12
N VAL A 95 -0.29 7.71 -0.90
CA VAL A 95 -0.91 8.14 0.36
C VAL A 95 -1.04 9.67 0.42
N LEU A 96 0.08 10.39 0.31
CA LEU A 96 0.09 11.84 0.45
C LEU A 96 -0.71 12.53 -0.67
N LYS A 97 -0.70 11.99 -1.89
CA LYS A 97 -1.47 12.51 -3.01
C LYS A 97 -2.97 12.35 -2.80
N GLN A 98 -3.43 11.16 -2.38
CA GLN A 98 -4.85 10.93 -2.05
C GLN A 98 -5.31 11.80 -0.88
N LEU A 99 -4.42 12.05 0.09
CA LEU A 99 -4.67 12.99 1.18
C LEU A 99 -4.66 14.48 0.76
N GLY A 100 -4.20 14.81 -0.45
CA GLY A 100 -4.03 16.19 -0.92
C GLY A 100 -2.87 16.93 -0.22
N LEU A 101 -1.89 16.20 0.30
CA LEU A 101 -0.70 16.71 0.98
C LEU A 101 0.53 16.73 0.07
N LEU A 102 0.48 16.07 -1.08
CA LEU A 102 1.54 16.12 -2.09
C LEU A 102 1.21 17.23 -3.11
N PRO A 103 2.08 18.24 -3.31
CA PRO A 103 1.83 19.30 -4.29
C PRO A 103 1.90 18.76 -5.72
N GLU A 104 1.09 19.33 -6.61
CA GLU A 104 1.06 18.94 -8.02
C GLU A 104 2.33 19.39 -8.77
N TYR A 105 2.97 20.47 -8.33
CA TYR A 105 4.18 21.01 -8.93
C TYR A 105 5.23 21.23 -7.86
N VAL A 106 6.46 20.83 -8.17
CA VAL A 106 7.64 21.10 -7.34
C VAL A 106 8.62 21.96 -8.10
N GLU A 107 9.28 22.85 -7.38
CA GLU A 107 10.40 23.63 -7.91
C GLU A 107 11.68 22.84 -7.70
N PHE A 108 12.43 22.64 -8.78
CA PHE A 108 13.73 21.99 -8.68
C PHE A 108 14.70 22.95 -7.97
N PRO A 109 15.34 22.51 -6.86
CA PRO A 109 16.26 23.37 -6.13
C PRO A 109 17.62 23.54 -6.85
N PHE A 110 17.81 22.89 -8.00
CA PHE A 110 19.02 22.89 -8.81
C PHE A 110 18.70 23.18 -10.29
N GLU A 111 19.73 23.55 -11.05
CA GLU A 111 19.60 23.82 -12.49
C GLU A 111 19.33 22.55 -13.29
N ILE A 112 18.55 22.67 -14.37
CA ILE A 112 18.28 21.58 -15.29
C ILE A 112 18.59 22.07 -16.70
N GLU A 113 19.43 21.35 -17.44
CA GLU A 113 19.87 21.66 -18.82
C GLU A 113 20.32 23.13 -19.01
N GLY A 114 21.08 23.67 -18.05
CA GLY A 114 21.60 25.05 -18.09
C GLY A 114 20.53 26.14 -18.00
N ARG A 115 19.29 25.79 -17.64
CA ARG A 115 18.22 26.74 -17.33
C ARG A 115 17.95 26.71 -15.82
N GLY A 116 17.77 27.90 -15.24
CA GLY A 116 17.48 28.08 -13.80
C GLY A 116 16.16 27.45 -13.34
N ARG A 117 15.79 27.67 -12.07
CA ARG A 117 14.64 27.09 -11.34
C ARG A 117 13.43 26.76 -12.24
N ARG A 118 13.29 25.48 -12.63
CA ARG A 118 12.13 24.97 -13.36
C ARG A 118 11.11 24.35 -12.40
N ARG A 119 9.84 24.40 -12.80
CA ARG A 119 8.78 23.59 -12.16
C ARG A 119 8.61 22.27 -12.89
N GLY A 120 8.56 21.18 -12.14
CA GLY A 120 8.17 19.86 -12.62
C GLY A 120 6.81 19.46 -12.08
N GLN A 121 5.97 18.85 -12.90
CA GLN A 121 4.73 18.24 -12.44
C GLN A 121 5.03 16.93 -11.71
N VAL A 122 4.51 16.75 -10.50
CA VAL A 122 4.62 15.52 -9.73
C VAL A 122 3.63 14.49 -10.26
N ARG A 123 4.16 13.50 -10.98
CA ARG A 123 3.38 12.36 -11.48
C ARG A 123 3.63 11.14 -10.61
N GLY A 124 2.81 10.97 -9.57
CA GLY A 124 2.65 9.71 -8.86
C GLY A 124 1.47 8.92 -9.41
N SER A 125 1.63 7.60 -9.52
CA SER A 125 0.51 6.68 -9.70
C SER A 125 -0.50 6.88 -8.56
N VAL A 126 -1.79 6.77 -8.85
CA VAL A 126 -2.82 6.67 -7.82
C VAL A 126 -3.39 5.27 -8.02
N ALA A 127 -3.30 4.41 -6.99
CA ALA A 127 -3.92 3.10 -7.09
C ALA A 127 -5.44 3.28 -7.29
N GLY A 128 -5.93 2.93 -8.48
CA GLY A 128 -7.34 2.91 -8.80
C GLY A 128 -7.91 1.53 -8.51
N CYS A 129 -8.88 1.42 -7.63
CA CYS A 129 -9.72 0.23 -7.55
C CYS A 129 -10.75 0.30 -8.67
N GLY A 130 -10.37 -0.14 -9.88
CA GLY A 130 -11.31 -0.25 -10.99
C GLY A 130 -12.41 -1.25 -10.65
N ARG A 131 -13.67 -0.79 -10.53
CA ARG A 131 -14.81 -1.69 -10.70
C ARG A 131 -14.84 -2.06 -12.18
N GLY A 132 -14.73 -3.35 -12.47
CA GLY A 132 -14.59 -3.86 -13.83
C GLY A 132 -15.67 -3.33 -14.76
N GLY A 133 -15.24 -2.66 -15.83
CA GLY A 133 -16.02 -2.49 -17.04
C GLY A 133 -15.44 -3.42 -18.10
N GLU A 134 -16.26 -4.35 -18.59
CA GLU A 134 -15.98 -5.16 -19.77
C GLU A 134 -15.53 -4.26 -20.92
N GLN A 135 -14.35 -4.53 -21.48
CA GLN A 135 -14.03 -4.09 -22.82
C GLN A 135 -14.46 -5.20 -23.78
N GLU A 136 -15.54 -4.95 -24.52
CA GLU A 136 -15.88 -5.69 -25.73
C GLU A 136 -14.71 -5.55 -26.72
N VAL A 137 -14.17 -6.69 -27.15
CA VAL A 137 -13.23 -6.78 -28.26
C VAL A 137 -14.05 -6.81 -29.54
N GLY A 138 -14.15 -5.66 -30.21
CA GLY A 138 -14.71 -5.56 -31.56
C GLY A 138 -13.73 -6.10 -32.59
N GLY A 139 -14.22 -7.02 -33.43
CA GLY A 139 -13.53 -7.54 -34.63
C GLY A 139 -13.77 -6.71 -35.88
#